data_AF-A0A939PAT0-F1
#
_entry.id   AF-A0A939PAT0-F1
#
_cell.length_a   1.000
_cell.length_b   1.000
_cell.length_c   1.000
_cell.angle_alpha   90.00
_cell.angle_beta   90.00
_cell.angle_gamma   90.00
#
_symmetry.space_group_name_H-M   'P 1'
#
loop_
_entity.id
_entity.type
_entity.pdbx_description
1 polymer ?
#
loop_
_entity_poly.entity_id
_entity_poly.type
_entity_poly.pdbx_seq_one_letter_code
_entity_poly.pdbx_strand_id
1 'polypeptide(L)'
;MDWAAFEDELVAGVVAKVTERAGQASGLYAAVLGEIYAETDGLIRLPMLGANSEEELAGDEDLRWSLPDWDTVWESWLPEDRWSQWERALTDEAGRSTTRHWERTFTKYLNVLTRVCKRARKDLRTTGVTDREFVVVVLTNDQDEERLLRRVLGVRELYRLFPAYDRAAAWIAEVEAQAPADRAPIYVRALDDWDGPLGRENAQKALRELGPAALPALTELLSQGPDRWRAAKLIADIGCASDEVIEALTRALKDTTGPDESWVAVALSRLGRLDVVLADSALSGGTVVSAVAAPYRSFRDHAAAPPPLDYGPLERFLTGHPRQNDAVAEELRPGSGYCTIRAEEVGAAIDALRSPHPVTRRHAASVLGERSLGKAVGRQVTPHLSTTAVDDPDATVRRLAILSLQYWKQDARHCADAGRRALHDPEPDVRAAAQRWLDSLST
;
A
#
# COMPACT_ATOMS: atom_id res chain seq x y z
N MET A 1 4.86 25.96 -3.31
CA MET A 1 6.17 25.80 -2.63
C MET A 1 7.33 26.28 -3.51
N ASP A 2 8.35 26.94 -2.95
CA ASP A 2 9.61 27.24 -3.64
C ASP A 2 10.52 26.01 -3.61
N TRP A 3 10.59 25.31 -4.74
CA TRP A 3 11.36 24.07 -4.86
C TRP A 3 12.87 24.29 -4.94
N ALA A 4 13.31 25.45 -5.41
CA ALA A 4 14.74 25.75 -5.53
C ALA A 4 15.32 26.05 -4.15
N ALA A 5 14.69 26.94 -3.39
CA ALA A 5 15.09 27.23 -2.02
C ALA A 5 15.05 25.99 -1.12
N PHE A 6 14.03 25.15 -1.29
CA PHE A 6 13.92 23.88 -0.58
C PHE A 6 15.09 22.95 -0.90
N GLU A 7 15.42 22.76 -2.18
CA GLU A 7 16.55 21.92 -2.59
C GLU A 7 17.89 22.46 -2.04
N ASP A 8 18.10 23.77 -2.13
CA ASP A 8 19.33 24.43 -1.65
C ASP A 8 19.53 24.24 -0.15
N GLU A 9 18.47 24.36 0.64
CA GLU A 9 18.53 24.19 2.09
C GLU A 9 18.75 22.74 2.50
N LEU A 10 18.13 21.79 1.82
CA LEU A 10 18.41 20.37 2.03
C LEU A 10 19.87 20.02 1.69
N VAL A 11 20.42 20.57 0.60
CA VAL A 11 21.84 20.40 0.27
C VAL A 11 22.73 20.94 1.38
N ALA A 12 22.47 22.18 1.84
CA ALA A 12 23.25 22.81 2.90
C ALA A 12 23.21 22.01 4.21
N GLY A 13 22.05 21.49 4.59
CA GLY A 13 21.89 20.67 5.80
C GLY A 13 22.67 19.36 5.73
N VAL A 14 22.60 18.63 4.61
CA VAL A 14 23.38 17.40 4.41
C VAL A 14 24.88 17.71 4.47
N VAL A 15 25.34 18.75 3.77
CA VAL A 15 26.76 19.14 3.78
C VAL A 15 27.22 19.51 5.19
N ALA A 16 26.42 20.27 5.94
CA ALA A 16 26.75 20.67 7.30
C ALA A 16 26.91 19.46 8.23
N LYS A 17 25.95 18.52 8.20
CA LYS A 17 25.98 17.33 9.07
C LYS A 17 27.09 16.35 8.73
N VAL A 18 27.32 16.11 7.44
CA VAL A 18 28.44 15.26 7.02
C VAL A 18 29.79 15.92 7.36
N THR A 19 29.90 17.25 7.26
CA THR A 19 31.13 17.97 7.67
C THR A 19 31.37 17.90 9.17
N GLU A 20 30.32 18.08 9.98
CA GLU A 20 30.37 17.87 11.43
C GLU A 20 30.89 16.46 11.75
N ARG A 21 30.34 15.45 11.07
CA ARG A 21 30.70 14.05 11.28
C ARG A 21 32.11 13.72 10.83
N ALA A 22 32.56 14.25 9.69
CA ALA A 22 33.93 14.07 9.18
C ALA A 22 35.00 14.67 10.12
N GLY A 23 34.62 15.62 10.99
CA GLY A 23 35.50 16.13 12.04
C GLY A 23 35.64 15.19 13.26
N GLN A 24 34.77 14.17 13.37
CA GLN A 24 34.70 13.26 14.51
C GLN A 24 35.13 11.83 14.16
N ALA A 25 34.94 11.43 12.90
CA ALA A 25 35.23 10.08 12.42
C ALA A 25 36.04 10.15 11.11
N SER A 26 36.92 9.17 10.93
CA SER A 26 37.68 9.00 9.69
C SER A 26 37.11 7.86 8.85
N GLY A 27 37.36 7.85 7.54
CA GLY A 27 36.92 6.75 6.68
C GLY A 27 35.39 6.68 6.50
N LEU A 28 34.70 7.82 6.46
CA LEU A 28 33.31 7.88 6.05
C LEU A 28 33.15 7.33 4.63
N TYR A 29 32.24 6.38 4.42
CA TYR A 29 31.96 5.82 3.10
C TYR A 29 30.63 6.30 2.52
N ALA A 30 29.65 6.64 3.38
CA ALA A 30 28.33 7.05 2.91
C ALA A 30 27.63 8.06 3.83
N ALA A 31 26.75 8.84 3.21
CA ALA A 31 25.58 9.42 3.86
C ALA A 31 24.30 8.99 3.13
N VAL A 32 23.23 8.74 3.88
CA VAL A 32 21.96 8.22 3.37
C VAL A 32 20.82 9.13 3.81
N LEU A 33 19.97 9.50 2.84
CA LEU A 33 18.62 9.98 3.10
C LEU A 33 17.67 8.79 3.04
N GLY A 34 16.95 8.49 4.11
CA GLY A 34 16.08 7.30 4.18
C GLY A 34 14.89 7.49 5.11
N GLU A 35 14.18 6.40 5.41
CA GLU A 35 12.99 6.39 6.28
C GLU A 35 11.94 7.45 5.87
N ILE A 36 11.65 7.51 4.57
CA ILE A 36 10.72 8.48 4.00
C ILE A 36 9.27 8.08 4.31
N TYR A 37 8.62 8.81 5.22
CA TYR A 37 7.22 8.59 5.55
C TYR A 37 6.28 9.50 4.76
N ALA A 38 5.26 8.91 4.16
CA ALA A 38 4.20 9.65 3.47
C ALA A 38 2.85 8.93 3.55
N GLU A 39 1.78 9.71 3.76
CA GLU A 39 0.39 9.25 3.68
C GLU A 39 -0.23 9.79 2.39
N THR A 40 -0.78 8.90 1.55
CA THR A 40 -1.37 9.32 0.27
C THR A 40 -2.47 10.35 0.49
N ASP A 41 -2.42 11.46 -0.25
CA ASP A 41 -3.31 12.62 -0.11
C ASP A 41 -3.25 13.30 1.28
N GLY A 42 -2.19 13.04 2.05
CA GLY A 42 -1.95 13.54 3.40
C GLY A 42 -0.51 14.01 3.60
N LEU A 43 0.01 13.74 4.81
CA LEU A 43 1.32 14.19 5.28
C LEU A 43 2.47 13.65 4.42
N ILE A 44 3.47 14.49 4.14
CA ILE A 44 4.78 14.06 3.63
C ILE A 44 5.83 14.55 4.62
N ARG A 45 6.59 13.63 5.22
CA ARG A 45 7.71 13.95 6.12
C ARG A 45 9.02 14.09 5.34
N LEU A 46 9.95 14.87 5.90
CA LEU A 46 11.33 14.93 5.42
C LEU A 46 12.09 13.64 5.80
N PRO A 47 13.16 13.27 5.07
CA PRO A 47 13.85 12.01 5.29
C PRO A 47 14.75 12.10 6.52
N MET A 48 14.98 10.98 7.20
CA MET A 48 16.09 10.86 8.15
C MET A 48 17.41 10.96 7.38
N LEU A 49 18.46 11.48 8.03
CA LEU A 49 19.82 11.50 7.49
C LEU A 49 20.71 10.63 8.37
N GLY A 50 21.50 9.75 7.78
CA GLY A 50 22.58 9.06 8.48
C GLY A 50 23.91 9.23 7.77
N ALA A 51 25.01 9.04 8.50
CA ALA A 51 26.35 8.98 7.93
C ALA A 51 27.18 7.93 8.67
N ASN A 52 27.92 7.12 7.92
CA ASN A 52 28.61 5.96 8.49
C ASN A 52 30.05 5.83 7.97
N SER A 53 30.89 5.17 8.77
CA SER A 53 32.31 4.92 8.51
C SER A 53 32.62 3.43 8.39
N GLU A 54 33.73 3.11 7.74
CA GLU A 54 34.22 1.72 7.65
C GLU A 54 34.59 1.14 9.04
N GLU A 55 34.95 1.99 10.00
CA GLU A 55 35.27 1.58 11.37
C GLU A 55 34.02 1.13 12.14
N GLU A 56 32.92 1.89 12.02
CA GLU A 56 31.65 1.62 12.70
C GLU A 56 30.92 0.40 12.13
N LEU A 57 31.17 0.05 10.86
CA LEU A 57 30.64 -1.17 10.27
C LEU A 57 31.17 -2.44 10.99
N ALA A 58 32.34 -2.36 11.63
CA ALA A 58 33.00 -3.46 12.33
C ALA A 58 33.11 -4.79 11.53
N GLY A 59 33.03 -4.71 10.20
CA GLY A 59 33.05 -5.86 9.29
C GLY A 59 31.70 -6.57 9.08
N ASP A 60 30.61 -6.07 9.67
CA ASP A 60 29.26 -6.57 9.40
C ASP A 60 28.68 -5.92 8.14
N GLU A 61 29.00 -6.51 7.00
CA GLU A 61 28.58 -6.01 5.68
C GLU A 61 27.06 -5.95 5.50
N ASP A 62 26.29 -6.72 6.28
CA ASP A 62 24.83 -6.71 6.20
C ASP A 62 24.25 -5.37 6.72
N LEU A 63 24.98 -4.66 7.59
CA LEU A 63 24.57 -3.35 8.13
C LEU A 63 24.99 -2.17 7.26
N ARG A 64 25.75 -2.39 6.18
CA ARG A 64 26.34 -1.32 5.35
C ARG A 64 25.31 -0.37 4.75
N TRP A 65 24.08 -0.83 4.52
CA TRP A 65 23.01 0.00 3.96
C TRP A 65 21.75 0.02 4.83
N SER A 66 21.86 -0.38 6.10
CA SER A 66 20.74 -0.34 7.05
C SER A 66 20.77 0.95 7.88
N LEU A 67 20.15 2.02 7.35
CA LEU A 67 20.08 3.31 8.05
C LEU A 67 19.57 3.20 9.50
N PRO A 68 18.51 2.43 9.82
CA PRO A 68 18.02 2.31 11.20
C PRO A 68 19.02 1.68 12.17
N ASP A 69 19.96 0.88 11.66
CA ASP A 69 20.97 0.18 12.46
C ASP A 69 22.29 0.97 12.58
N TRP A 70 22.36 2.16 11.99
CA TRP A 70 23.54 3.01 12.11
C TRP A 70 23.56 3.77 13.44
N ASP A 71 24.76 3.91 14.03
CA ASP A 71 24.95 4.66 15.28
C ASP A 71 24.70 6.16 15.12
N THR A 72 24.93 6.71 13.93
CA THR A 72 24.79 8.14 13.64
C THR A 72 23.61 8.39 12.69
N VAL A 73 22.45 8.68 13.28
CA VAL A 73 21.23 9.03 12.56
C VAL A 73 20.60 10.29 13.14
N TRP A 74 20.17 11.20 12.27
CA TRP A 74 19.48 12.43 12.61
C TRP A 74 18.04 12.37 12.08
N GLU A 75 17.08 12.33 13.01
CA GLU A 75 15.64 12.41 12.72
C GLU A 75 15.23 13.78 12.15
N SER A 76 15.89 14.84 12.64
CA SER A 76 15.79 16.20 12.11
C SER A 76 17.20 16.78 12.02
N TRP A 77 17.55 17.27 10.83
CA TRP A 77 18.91 17.71 10.51
C TRP A 77 18.97 19.13 9.93
N LEU A 78 17.83 19.83 9.93
CA LEU A 78 17.74 21.28 9.75
C LEU A 78 17.37 21.93 11.09
N PRO A 79 17.51 23.27 11.23
CA PRO A 79 16.89 23.99 12.34
C PRO A 79 15.39 23.70 12.44
N GLU A 80 14.89 23.50 13.66
CA GLU A 80 13.53 23.01 13.95
C GLU A 80 12.42 23.84 13.25
N ASP A 81 12.58 25.16 13.25
CA ASP A 81 11.64 26.09 12.61
C ASP A 81 11.60 25.90 11.08
N ARG A 82 12.76 25.69 10.47
CA ARG A 82 12.91 25.44 9.04
C ARG A 82 12.42 24.05 8.65
N TRP A 83 12.73 23.04 9.46
CA TRP A 83 12.23 21.68 9.30
C TRP A 83 10.70 21.65 9.24
N SER A 84 10.08 22.18 10.30
CA SER A 84 8.62 22.29 10.43
C SER A 84 7.99 23.17 9.32
N GLN A 85 8.69 24.19 8.84
CA GLN A 85 8.21 25.01 7.73
C GLN A 85 8.17 24.23 6.42
N TRP A 86 9.21 23.46 6.10
CA TRP A 86 9.29 22.73 4.84
C TRP A 86 8.36 21.53 4.78
N GLU A 87 8.22 20.77 5.88
CA GLU A 87 7.23 19.68 5.94
C GLU A 87 5.81 20.19 5.69
N ARG A 88 5.44 21.31 6.33
CA ARG A 88 4.14 21.97 6.09
C ARG A 88 4.01 22.44 4.65
N ALA A 89 4.99 23.17 4.12
CA ALA A 89 4.93 23.69 2.75
C ALA A 89 4.85 22.58 1.68
N LEU A 90 5.54 21.45 1.91
CA LEU A 90 5.49 20.28 1.03
C LEU A 90 4.13 19.58 1.12
N THR A 91 3.64 19.36 2.34
CA THR A 91 2.34 18.73 2.59
C THR A 91 1.20 19.57 2.03
N ASP A 92 1.21 20.89 2.25
CA ASP A 92 0.22 21.82 1.71
C ASP A 92 0.25 21.84 0.18
N GLU A 93 1.45 21.87 -0.43
CA GLU A 93 1.60 21.80 -1.89
C GLU A 93 1.04 20.50 -2.44
N ALA A 94 1.28 19.36 -1.79
CA ALA A 94 0.80 18.05 -2.23
C ALA A 94 -0.72 17.90 -2.02
N GLY A 95 -1.25 18.38 -0.90
CA GLY A 95 -2.65 18.23 -0.49
C GLY A 95 -3.63 19.25 -1.10
N ARG A 96 -3.15 20.28 -1.81
CA ARG A 96 -4.01 21.40 -2.30
C ARG A 96 -5.05 21.05 -3.36
N SER A 97 -5.06 19.85 -3.91
CA SER A 97 -5.90 19.52 -5.06
C SER A 97 -6.44 18.09 -5.03
N THR A 98 -5.93 17.22 -5.91
CA THR A 98 -6.39 15.85 -6.11
C THR A 98 -5.34 14.86 -5.63
N THR A 99 -5.75 13.62 -5.38
CA THR A 99 -4.83 12.51 -5.08
C THR A 99 -3.73 12.38 -6.14
N ARG A 100 -4.09 12.52 -7.44
CA ARG A 100 -3.13 12.54 -8.55
C ARG A 100 -2.13 13.71 -8.51
N HIS A 101 -2.56 14.87 -7.99
CA HIS A 101 -1.65 16.01 -7.77
C HIS A 101 -0.69 15.71 -6.62
N TRP A 102 -1.18 15.08 -5.55
CA TRP A 102 -0.34 14.60 -4.45
C TRP A 102 0.73 13.62 -4.95
N GLU A 103 0.35 12.58 -5.71
CA GLU A 103 1.29 11.58 -6.28
C GLU A 103 2.39 12.23 -7.14
N ARG A 104 2.00 13.18 -8.01
CA ARG A 104 2.94 13.94 -8.85
C ARG A 104 3.89 14.79 -7.99
N THR A 105 3.37 15.37 -6.91
CA THR A 105 4.16 16.18 -5.97
C THR A 105 5.14 15.33 -5.19
N PHE A 106 4.71 14.17 -4.70
CA PHE A 106 5.58 13.20 -4.01
C PHE A 106 6.66 12.65 -4.95
N THR A 107 6.31 12.31 -6.20
CA THR A 107 7.28 11.93 -7.23
C THR A 107 8.30 13.04 -7.50
N LYS A 108 7.85 14.31 -7.55
CA LYS A 108 8.74 15.46 -7.71
C LYS A 108 9.67 15.61 -6.50
N TYR A 109 9.16 15.40 -5.29
CA TYR A 109 9.92 15.43 -4.04
C TYR A 109 11.03 14.37 -4.03
N LEU A 110 10.73 13.10 -4.33
CA LEU A 110 11.75 12.04 -4.45
C LEU A 110 12.83 12.41 -5.48
N ASN A 111 12.43 13.00 -6.62
CA ASN A 111 13.38 13.50 -7.61
C ASN A 111 14.24 14.67 -7.10
N VAL A 112 13.72 15.52 -6.20
CA VAL A 112 14.52 16.56 -5.52
C VAL A 112 15.57 15.91 -4.63
N LEU A 113 15.20 14.91 -3.83
CA LEU A 113 16.15 14.19 -2.97
C LEU A 113 17.31 13.60 -3.77
N THR A 114 17.04 12.99 -4.94
CA THR A 114 18.14 12.48 -5.80
C THR A 114 19.09 13.59 -6.28
N ARG A 115 18.60 14.83 -6.46
CA ARG A 115 19.43 15.99 -6.81
C ARG A 115 20.19 16.52 -5.59
N VAL A 116 19.55 16.54 -4.42
CA VAL A 116 20.19 16.87 -3.14
C VAL A 116 21.40 15.97 -2.92
N CYS A 117 21.24 14.65 -3.05
CA CYS A 117 22.33 13.68 -2.91
C CYS A 117 23.50 14.01 -3.85
N LYS A 118 23.23 14.25 -5.14
CA LYS A 118 24.28 14.59 -6.13
C LYS A 118 25.01 15.88 -5.80
N ARG A 119 24.27 16.93 -5.43
CA ARG A 119 24.82 18.25 -5.14
C ARG A 119 25.64 18.22 -3.85
N ALA A 120 25.10 17.65 -2.78
CA ALA A 120 25.83 17.48 -1.52
C ALA A 120 27.11 16.66 -1.70
N ARG A 121 27.04 15.52 -2.42
CA ARG A 121 28.23 14.70 -2.75
C ARG A 121 29.28 15.51 -3.50
N LYS A 122 28.86 16.33 -4.47
CA LYS A 122 29.78 17.19 -5.24
C LYS A 122 30.43 18.24 -4.34
N ASP A 123 29.65 18.89 -3.48
CA ASP A 123 30.13 19.98 -2.62
C ASP A 123 31.11 19.45 -1.59
N LEU A 124 30.76 18.37 -0.87
CA LEU A 124 31.63 17.70 0.12
C LEU A 124 32.97 17.25 -0.46
N ARG A 125 32.99 16.80 -1.72
CA ARG A 125 34.22 16.43 -2.42
C ARG A 125 35.04 17.63 -2.84
N THR A 126 34.39 18.68 -3.33
CA THR A 126 35.06 19.88 -3.83
C THR A 126 35.72 20.65 -2.68
N THR A 127 35.12 20.63 -1.50
CA THR A 127 35.67 21.26 -0.28
C THR A 127 36.68 20.37 0.46
N GLY A 128 36.91 19.13 0.00
CA GLY A 128 37.87 18.20 0.60
C GLY A 128 37.41 17.59 1.93
N VAL A 129 36.12 17.67 2.25
CA VAL A 129 35.54 17.06 3.46
C VAL A 129 35.50 15.54 3.35
N THR A 130 35.28 15.01 2.14
CA THR A 130 35.18 13.57 1.86
C THR A 130 36.02 13.19 0.64
N ASP A 131 36.35 11.91 0.53
CA ASP A 131 37.12 11.38 -0.58
C ASP A 131 36.27 11.09 -1.85
N ARG A 132 36.92 10.49 -2.86
CA ARG A 132 36.30 10.14 -4.14
C ARG A 132 35.43 8.90 -4.09
N GLU A 133 35.48 8.10 -3.04
CA GLU A 133 34.64 6.92 -2.86
C GLU A 133 33.38 7.23 -2.06
N PHE A 134 33.41 8.25 -1.20
CA PHE A 134 32.25 8.67 -0.41
C PHE A 134 31.00 8.95 -1.25
N VAL A 135 29.88 8.31 -0.90
CA VAL A 135 28.61 8.50 -1.60
C VAL A 135 27.58 9.21 -0.73
N VAL A 136 26.66 9.92 -1.40
CA VAL A 136 25.42 10.37 -0.78
C VAL A 136 24.30 9.77 -1.60
N VAL A 137 23.41 9.00 -0.98
CA VAL A 137 22.33 8.27 -1.67
C VAL A 137 21.00 8.47 -0.96
N VAL A 138 19.93 8.10 -1.65
CA VAL A 138 18.59 7.99 -1.09
C VAL A 138 18.21 6.50 -1.12
N LEU A 139 17.75 5.98 0.02
CA LEU A 139 17.29 4.60 0.17
C LEU A 139 15.79 4.60 0.49
N THR A 140 15.07 3.64 -0.07
CA THR A 140 13.63 3.44 0.16
C THR A 140 13.35 1.96 0.31
N ASN A 141 12.42 1.61 1.20
CA ASN A 141 12.06 0.20 1.43
C ASN A 141 10.97 -0.28 0.45
N ASP A 142 10.98 0.24 -0.78
CA ASP A 142 9.95 0.01 -1.79
C ASP A 142 10.56 -0.29 -3.17
N GLN A 143 9.68 -0.55 -4.14
CA GLN A 143 10.05 -0.91 -5.51
C GLN A 143 10.75 0.23 -6.28
N ASP A 144 10.77 1.44 -5.73
CA ASP A 144 11.35 2.62 -6.37
C ASP A 144 12.84 2.82 -6.02
N GLU A 145 13.40 2.07 -5.07
CA GLU A 145 14.77 2.29 -4.58
C GLU A 145 15.80 2.24 -5.71
N GLU A 146 15.83 1.15 -6.49
CA GLU A 146 16.78 0.98 -7.58
C GLU A 146 16.66 2.13 -8.60
N ARG A 147 15.42 2.55 -8.90
CA ARG A 147 15.15 3.66 -9.82
C ARG A 147 15.74 4.97 -9.27
N LEU A 148 15.63 5.22 -7.97
CA LEU A 148 16.20 6.40 -7.33
C LEU A 148 17.73 6.33 -7.25
N LEU A 149 18.29 5.18 -6.90
CA LEU A 149 19.73 4.93 -6.87
C LEU A 149 20.37 5.11 -8.25
N ARG A 150 19.77 4.58 -9.32
CA ARG A 150 20.21 4.82 -10.72
C ARG A 150 20.17 6.29 -11.12
N ARG A 151 19.32 7.09 -10.48
CA ARG A 151 19.34 8.53 -10.69
C ARG A 151 20.51 9.18 -10.00
N VAL A 152 21.04 8.65 -8.90
CA VAL A 152 22.15 9.23 -8.13
C VAL A 152 23.51 8.70 -8.60
N LEU A 153 23.63 7.39 -8.81
CA LEU A 153 24.85 6.64 -9.08
C LEU A 153 24.96 6.26 -10.57
N GLY A 154 26.19 6.16 -11.07
CA GLY A 154 26.43 5.51 -12.38
C GLY A 154 26.25 3.99 -12.28
N VAL A 155 25.87 3.31 -13.37
CA VAL A 155 25.58 1.86 -13.37
C VAL A 155 26.69 1.01 -12.76
N ARG A 156 27.96 1.29 -13.09
CA ARG A 156 29.10 0.56 -12.51
C ARG A 156 29.25 0.76 -11.00
N GLU A 157 28.94 1.97 -10.51
CA GLU A 157 29.00 2.29 -9.09
C GLU A 157 27.83 1.67 -8.34
N LEU A 158 26.63 1.71 -8.92
CA LEU A 158 25.44 1.05 -8.39
C LEU A 158 25.71 -0.44 -8.15
N TYR A 159 26.18 -1.18 -9.15
CA TYR A 159 26.40 -2.62 -9.00
C TYR A 159 27.58 -2.97 -8.11
N ARG A 160 28.55 -2.07 -7.96
CA ARG A 160 29.63 -2.23 -6.98
C ARG A 160 29.10 -2.11 -5.55
N LEU A 161 28.25 -1.12 -5.29
CA LEU A 161 27.75 -0.81 -3.94
C LEU A 161 26.53 -1.65 -3.55
N PHE A 162 25.72 -2.04 -4.54
CA PHE A 162 24.48 -2.79 -4.42
C PHE A 162 24.49 -3.97 -5.42
N PRO A 163 25.37 -4.97 -5.22
CA PRO A 163 25.54 -6.07 -6.15
C PRO A 163 24.29 -6.95 -6.29
N ALA A 164 23.35 -6.89 -5.35
CA ALA A 164 22.06 -7.56 -5.44
C ALA A 164 21.29 -7.15 -6.70
N TYR A 165 21.33 -5.87 -7.11
CA TYR A 165 20.64 -5.40 -8.31
C TYR A 165 21.23 -5.95 -9.61
N ASP A 166 22.55 -6.18 -9.66
CA ASP A 166 23.19 -6.81 -10.82
C ASP A 166 22.82 -8.29 -10.92
N ARG A 167 22.85 -9.01 -9.79
CA ARG A 167 22.42 -10.42 -9.71
C ARG A 167 20.95 -10.57 -10.09
N ALA A 168 20.09 -9.69 -9.59
CA ALA A 168 18.67 -9.64 -9.95
C ALA A 168 18.48 -9.44 -11.44
N ALA A 169 19.15 -8.44 -12.02
CA ALA A 169 19.05 -8.13 -13.45
C ALA A 169 19.54 -9.28 -14.34
N ALA A 170 20.68 -9.91 -13.99
CA ALA A 170 21.22 -11.05 -14.71
C ALA A 170 20.27 -12.26 -14.64
N TRP A 171 19.78 -12.58 -13.45
CA TRP A 171 18.83 -13.68 -13.27
C TRP A 171 17.52 -13.43 -14.05
N ILE A 172 16.98 -12.22 -14.00
CA ILE A 172 15.77 -11.85 -14.78
C ILE A 172 16.03 -12.05 -16.28
N ALA A 173 17.19 -11.62 -16.79
CA ALA A 173 17.54 -11.79 -18.19
C ALA A 173 17.63 -13.27 -18.59
N GLU A 174 18.18 -14.15 -17.73
CA GLU A 174 18.24 -15.59 -17.96
C GLU A 174 16.85 -16.24 -18.00
N VAL A 175 15.94 -15.81 -17.12
CA VAL A 175 14.55 -16.31 -17.09
C VAL A 175 13.77 -15.78 -18.29
N GLU A 176 13.92 -14.51 -18.64
CA GLU A 176 13.28 -13.91 -19.82
C GLU A 176 13.77 -14.51 -21.14
N ALA A 177 14.98 -15.10 -21.17
CA ALA A 177 15.46 -15.86 -22.32
C ALA A 177 14.72 -17.21 -22.53
N GLN A 178 14.00 -17.70 -21.51
CA GLN A 178 13.20 -18.93 -21.62
C GLN A 178 11.86 -18.67 -22.32
N ALA A 179 11.25 -19.73 -22.87
CA ALA A 179 9.90 -19.66 -23.39
C ALA A 179 8.89 -19.38 -22.24
N PRO A 180 7.78 -18.64 -22.48
CA PRO A 180 6.85 -18.25 -21.42
C PRO A 180 6.35 -19.40 -20.52
N ALA A 181 6.15 -20.60 -21.10
CA ALA A 181 5.70 -21.78 -20.36
C ALA A 181 6.74 -22.27 -19.32
N ASP A 182 8.03 -22.07 -19.58
CA ASP A 182 9.13 -22.53 -18.73
C ASP A 182 9.47 -21.52 -17.62
N ARG A 183 9.01 -20.28 -17.73
CA ARG A 183 9.25 -19.22 -16.75
C ARG A 183 8.47 -19.44 -15.45
N ALA A 184 7.21 -19.88 -15.54
CA ALA A 184 6.34 -20.00 -14.40
C ALA A 184 6.88 -20.95 -13.30
N PRO A 185 7.39 -22.17 -13.62
CA PRO A 185 8.04 -23.01 -12.62
C PRO A 185 9.28 -22.37 -11.98
N ILE A 186 10.02 -21.53 -12.71
CA ILE A 186 11.18 -20.82 -12.15
C ILE A 186 10.73 -19.79 -11.13
N TYR A 187 9.74 -18.96 -11.46
CA TYR A 187 9.20 -17.99 -10.51
C TYR A 187 8.51 -18.64 -9.31
N VAL A 188 7.84 -19.79 -9.50
CA VAL A 188 7.27 -20.57 -8.39
C VAL A 188 8.36 -20.98 -7.40
N ARG A 189 9.52 -21.48 -7.88
CA ARG A 189 10.65 -21.81 -6.99
C ARG A 189 11.20 -20.58 -6.27
N ALA A 190 11.22 -19.41 -6.92
CA ALA A 190 11.66 -18.16 -6.32
C ALA A 190 10.72 -17.62 -5.22
N LEU A 191 9.53 -18.19 -5.03
CA LEU A 191 8.64 -17.81 -3.92
C LEU A 191 9.18 -18.21 -2.55
N ASP A 192 10.00 -19.27 -2.51
CA ASP A 192 10.57 -19.82 -1.28
C ASP A 192 12.07 -19.48 -1.11
N ASP A 193 12.66 -18.79 -2.10
CA ASP A 193 14.05 -18.35 -2.11
C ASP A 193 14.16 -16.91 -1.61
N TRP A 194 14.20 -16.74 -0.29
CA TRP A 194 14.21 -15.43 0.38
C TRP A 194 15.46 -14.60 0.06
N ASP A 195 16.62 -15.25 0.01
CA ASP A 195 17.91 -14.64 -0.31
C ASP A 195 18.20 -14.67 -1.82
N GLY A 196 17.23 -15.15 -2.60
CA GLY A 196 17.30 -15.27 -4.03
C GLY A 196 17.39 -13.92 -4.74
N PRO A 197 17.97 -13.88 -5.95
CA PRO A 197 18.22 -12.64 -6.68
C PRO A 197 16.94 -11.84 -7.01
N LEU A 198 15.79 -12.50 -7.13
CA LEU A 198 14.52 -11.83 -7.40
C LEU A 198 13.79 -11.43 -6.11
N GLY A 199 13.85 -12.28 -5.08
CA GLY A 199 13.03 -12.18 -3.88
C GLY A 199 11.55 -12.54 -4.12
N ARG A 200 10.86 -12.87 -3.03
CA ARG A 200 9.48 -13.39 -3.04
C ARG A 200 8.44 -12.43 -3.63
N GLU A 201 8.55 -11.13 -3.35
CA GLU A 201 7.55 -10.15 -3.81
C GLU A 201 7.59 -9.94 -5.33
N ASN A 202 8.79 -9.84 -5.88
CA ASN A 202 9.01 -9.74 -7.31
C ASN A 202 8.65 -11.06 -8.03
N ALA A 203 8.88 -12.21 -7.41
CA ALA A 203 8.41 -13.50 -7.93
C ALA A 203 6.86 -13.54 -8.04
N GLN A 204 6.15 -13.09 -7.01
CA GLN A 204 4.68 -12.96 -7.06
C GLN A 204 4.22 -11.97 -8.13
N LYS A 205 4.93 -10.85 -8.30
CA LYS A 205 4.64 -9.88 -9.36
C LYS A 205 4.84 -10.49 -10.75
N ALA A 206 5.96 -11.16 -11.00
CA ALA A 206 6.25 -11.83 -12.27
C ALA A 206 5.21 -12.92 -12.60
N LEU A 207 4.78 -13.72 -11.62
CA LEU A 207 3.72 -14.71 -11.82
C LEU A 207 2.38 -14.08 -12.21
N ARG A 208 2.02 -12.92 -11.62
CA ARG A 208 0.82 -12.17 -12.00
C ARG A 208 0.94 -11.58 -13.42
N GLU A 209 2.10 -11.05 -13.77
CA GLU A 209 2.39 -10.50 -15.11
C GLU A 209 2.39 -11.57 -16.21
N LEU A 210 2.83 -12.80 -15.90
CA LEU A 210 2.66 -13.96 -16.80
C LEU A 210 1.19 -14.32 -17.04
N GLY A 211 0.29 -13.97 -16.11
CA GLY A 211 -1.14 -14.19 -16.25
C GLY A 211 -1.49 -15.68 -16.40
N PRO A 212 -2.38 -16.06 -17.33
CA PRO A 212 -2.82 -17.46 -17.50
C PRO A 212 -1.69 -18.47 -17.73
N ALA A 213 -0.53 -18.04 -18.25
CA ALA A 213 0.62 -18.91 -18.46
C ALA A 213 1.22 -19.45 -17.13
N ALA A 214 0.97 -18.78 -16.01
CA ALA A 214 1.41 -19.23 -14.69
C ALA A 214 0.49 -20.29 -14.06
N LEU A 215 -0.75 -20.45 -14.54
CA LEU A 215 -1.76 -21.31 -13.90
C LEU A 215 -1.34 -22.77 -13.81
N PRO A 216 -0.73 -23.42 -14.83
CA PRO A 216 -0.32 -24.81 -14.71
C PRO A 216 0.68 -25.04 -13.55
N ALA A 217 1.68 -24.17 -13.41
CA ALA A 217 2.67 -24.27 -12.34
C ALA A 217 2.07 -23.96 -10.96
N LEU A 218 1.13 -23.01 -10.89
CA LEU A 218 0.43 -22.68 -9.66
C LEU A 218 -0.57 -23.77 -9.25
N THR A 219 -1.23 -24.44 -10.19
CA THR A 219 -2.11 -25.58 -9.91
C THR A 219 -1.32 -26.78 -9.39
N GLU A 220 -0.10 -27.01 -9.90
CA GLU A 220 0.81 -28.01 -9.34
C GLU A 220 1.22 -27.64 -7.90
N LEU A 221 1.61 -26.37 -7.67
CA LEU A 221 1.93 -25.88 -6.33
C LEU A 221 0.73 -25.99 -5.37
N LEU A 222 -0.48 -25.70 -5.84
CA LEU A 222 -1.71 -25.86 -5.07
C LEU A 222 -1.96 -27.33 -4.69
N SER A 223 -1.56 -28.27 -5.56
CA SER A 223 -1.82 -29.69 -5.37
C SER A 223 -0.78 -30.38 -4.46
N GLN A 224 0.50 -30.01 -4.57
CA GLN A 224 1.61 -30.72 -3.93
C GLN A 224 2.53 -29.83 -3.10
N GLY A 225 2.33 -28.52 -3.10
CA GLY A 225 3.21 -27.56 -2.43
C GLY A 225 3.03 -27.50 -0.91
N PRO A 226 4.04 -26.97 -0.20
CA PRO A 226 3.98 -26.78 1.26
C PRO A 226 3.09 -25.60 1.69
N ASP A 227 2.90 -24.61 0.83
CA ASP A 227 2.12 -23.38 1.08
C ASP A 227 1.00 -23.22 0.02
N ARG A 228 0.00 -24.09 0.08
CA ARG A 228 -1.08 -24.14 -0.93
C ARG A 228 -1.92 -22.87 -0.94
N TRP A 229 -2.07 -22.21 0.21
CA TRP A 229 -2.72 -20.91 0.34
C TRP A 229 -2.11 -19.85 -0.60
N ARG A 230 -0.79 -19.88 -0.81
CA ARG A 230 -0.09 -18.91 -1.65
C ARG A 230 -0.41 -19.14 -3.12
N ALA A 231 -0.45 -20.41 -3.53
CA ALA A 231 -0.90 -20.80 -4.86
C ALA A 231 -2.35 -20.34 -5.11
N ALA A 232 -3.26 -20.63 -4.17
CA ALA A 232 -4.66 -20.21 -4.26
C ALA A 232 -4.80 -18.68 -4.37
N LYS A 233 -4.06 -17.92 -3.54
CA LYS A 233 -4.02 -16.47 -3.61
C LYS A 233 -3.54 -15.97 -4.98
N LEU A 234 -2.44 -16.49 -5.50
CA LEU A 234 -1.88 -16.06 -6.79
C LEU A 234 -2.79 -16.43 -7.97
N ILE A 235 -3.44 -17.58 -7.92
CA ILE A 235 -4.46 -17.98 -8.91
C ILE A 235 -5.61 -16.95 -8.91
N ALA A 236 -6.11 -16.56 -7.73
CA ALA A 236 -7.14 -15.53 -7.62
C ALA A 236 -6.65 -14.14 -8.04
N ASP A 237 -5.38 -13.80 -7.79
CA ASP A 237 -4.76 -12.54 -8.23
C ASP A 237 -4.57 -12.51 -9.77
N ILE A 238 -4.34 -13.65 -10.43
CA ILE A 238 -4.36 -13.75 -11.90
C ILE A 238 -5.79 -13.56 -12.42
N GLY A 239 -6.81 -14.03 -11.69
CA GLY A 239 -8.21 -13.76 -11.96
C GLY A 239 -8.81 -14.58 -13.11
N CYS A 240 -8.18 -15.70 -13.50
CA CYS A 240 -8.69 -16.58 -14.54
C CYS A 240 -9.54 -17.70 -13.92
N ALA A 241 -10.85 -17.68 -14.19
CA ALA A 241 -11.80 -18.68 -13.70
C ALA A 241 -12.10 -19.77 -14.74
N SER A 242 -11.06 -20.39 -15.35
CA SER A 242 -11.28 -21.53 -16.25
C SER A 242 -11.81 -22.74 -15.48
N ASP A 243 -12.47 -23.65 -16.19
CA ASP A 243 -13.01 -24.87 -15.59
C ASP A 243 -11.91 -25.68 -14.88
N GLU A 244 -10.72 -25.80 -15.47
CA GLU A 244 -9.58 -26.51 -14.87
C GLU A 244 -9.11 -25.86 -13.56
N VAL A 245 -9.08 -24.53 -13.50
CA VAL A 245 -8.70 -23.79 -12.28
C VAL A 245 -9.75 -23.99 -11.20
N ILE A 246 -11.03 -23.87 -11.54
CA ILE A 246 -12.10 -24.06 -10.57
C ILE A 246 -12.14 -25.51 -10.08
N GLU A 247 -11.95 -26.49 -10.95
CA GLU A 247 -11.85 -27.90 -10.56
C GLU A 247 -10.65 -28.15 -9.62
N ALA A 248 -9.50 -27.56 -9.92
CA ALA A 248 -8.31 -27.67 -9.07
C ALA A 248 -8.54 -27.08 -7.68
N LEU A 249 -9.09 -25.86 -7.59
CA LEU A 249 -9.43 -25.22 -6.33
C LEU A 249 -10.53 -26.00 -5.58
N THR A 250 -11.53 -26.51 -6.27
CA THR A 250 -12.61 -27.32 -5.67
C THR A 250 -12.07 -28.61 -5.06
N ARG A 251 -11.09 -29.25 -5.71
CA ARG A 251 -10.38 -30.41 -5.17
C ARG A 251 -9.54 -30.02 -3.96
N ALA A 252 -8.74 -28.96 -4.07
CA ALA A 252 -7.91 -28.46 -2.99
C ALA A 252 -8.73 -28.08 -1.75
N LEU A 253 -9.96 -27.56 -1.92
CA LEU A 253 -10.85 -27.20 -0.82
C LEU A 253 -11.18 -28.40 0.08
N LYS A 254 -11.26 -29.60 -0.51
CA LYS A 254 -11.54 -30.85 0.22
C LYS A 254 -10.29 -31.48 0.83
N ASP A 255 -9.14 -31.21 0.21
CA ASP A 255 -7.86 -31.84 0.52
C ASP A 255 -6.95 -30.97 1.41
N THR A 256 -7.45 -29.82 1.87
CA THR A 256 -6.71 -28.86 2.70
C THR A 256 -7.45 -28.55 4.00
N THR A 257 -6.72 -28.01 4.98
CA THR A 257 -7.28 -27.57 6.27
C THR A 257 -6.63 -26.25 6.70
N GLY A 258 -7.25 -25.55 7.65
CA GLY A 258 -6.62 -24.38 8.28
C GLY A 258 -6.40 -23.23 7.29
N PRO A 259 -5.22 -22.58 7.28
CA PRO A 259 -4.95 -21.44 6.38
C PRO A 259 -5.08 -21.77 4.89
N ASP A 260 -4.72 -22.99 4.47
CA ASP A 260 -4.84 -23.44 3.08
C ASP A 260 -6.31 -23.54 2.66
N GLU A 261 -7.15 -24.19 3.47
CA GLU A 261 -8.59 -24.33 3.23
C GLU A 261 -9.27 -22.94 3.12
N SER A 262 -8.94 -22.04 4.06
CA SER A 262 -9.47 -20.68 4.08
C SER A 262 -9.10 -19.90 2.81
N TRP A 263 -7.83 -19.94 2.39
CA TRP A 263 -7.40 -19.24 1.19
C TRP A 263 -7.93 -19.86 -0.11
N VAL A 264 -8.13 -21.18 -0.15
CA VAL A 264 -8.78 -21.83 -1.30
C VAL A 264 -10.24 -21.39 -1.42
N ALA A 265 -10.98 -21.32 -0.31
CA ALA A 265 -12.35 -20.82 -0.30
C ALA A 265 -12.42 -19.32 -0.69
N VAL A 266 -11.49 -18.51 -0.18
CA VAL A 266 -11.32 -17.10 -0.58
C VAL A 266 -11.03 -16.98 -2.07
N ALA A 267 -10.16 -17.82 -2.62
CA ALA A 267 -9.82 -17.81 -4.05
C ALA A 267 -11.04 -18.15 -4.92
N LEU A 268 -11.80 -19.19 -4.57
CA LEU A 268 -13.05 -19.54 -5.24
C LEU A 268 -14.05 -18.38 -5.22
N SER A 269 -14.25 -17.74 -4.06
CA SER A 269 -15.15 -16.60 -3.93
C SER A 269 -14.71 -15.40 -4.80
N ARG A 270 -13.40 -15.08 -4.79
CA ARG A 270 -12.83 -14.01 -5.63
C ARG A 270 -12.92 -14.29 -7.13
N LEU A 271 -12.97 -15.57 -7.52
CA LEU A 271 -13.23 -16.01 -8.90
C LEU A 271 -14.73 -16.15 -9.22
N GLY A 272 -15.61 -15.64 -8.35
CA GLY A 272 -17.06 -15.65 -8.56
C GLY A 272 -17.73 -17.00 -8.28
N ARG A 273 -17.03 -17.93 -7.62
CA ARG A 273 -17.50 -19.29 -7.31
C ARG A 273 -17.81 -19.50 -5.82
N LEU A 274 -18.42 -18.49 -5.18
CA LEU A 274 -18.91 -18.62 -3.81
C LEU A 274 -19.96 -19.74 -3.67
N ASP A 275 -20.68 -20.06 -4.74
CA ASP A 275 -21.61 -21.20 -4.79
C ASP A 275 -20.93 -22.53 -4.45
N VAL A 276 -19.69 -22.75 -4.90
CA VAL A 276 -18.91 -23.96 -4.60
C VAL A 276 -18.61 -24.06 -3.11
N VAL A 277 -18.22 -22.93 -2.51
CA VAL A 277 -17.91 -22.85 -1.07
C VAL A 277 -19.17 -23.11 -0.25
N LEU A 278 -20.28 -22.48 -0.59
CA LEU A 278 -21.54 -22.62 0.15
C LEU A 278 -22.22 -24.00 -0.03
N ALA A 279 -21.87 -24.72 -1.10
CA ALA A 279 -22.34 -26.09 -1.29
C ALA A 279 -21.63 -27.10 -0.39
N ASP A 280 -20.47 -26.76 0.17
CA ASP A 280 -19.71 -27.64 1.05
C ASP A 280 -20.06 -27.39 2.53
N SER A 281 -20.91 -28.27 3.07
CA SER A 281 -21.34 -28.20 4.47
C SER A 281 -20.27 -28.62 5.49
N ALA A 282 -19.13 -29.16 5.04
CA ALA A 282 -18.06 -29.61 5.94
C ALA A 282 -17.13 -28.46 6.36
N LEU A 283 -17.17 -27.33 5.64
CA LEU A 283 -16.31 -26.19 5.91
C LEU A 283 -16.60 -25.55 7.26
N SER A 284 -15.54 -25.10 7.92
CA SER A 284 -15.65 -24.33 9.15
C SER A 284 -16.38 -23.00 8.91
N GLY A 285 -17.15 -22.55 9.92
CA GLY A 285 -17.85 -21.27 9.83
C GLY A 285 -16.92 -20.08 9.56
N GLY A 286 -15.69 -20.11 10.08
CA GLY A 286 -14.66 -19.11 9.81
C GLY A 286 -14.25 -19.08 8.33
N THR A 287 -14.01 -20.23 7.71
CA THR A 287 -13.67 -20.34 6.29
C THR A 287 -14.79 -19.81 5.40
N VAL A 288 -16.04 -20.15 5.70
CA VAL A 288 -17.21 -19.63 4.97
C VAL A 288 -17.30 -18.11 5.12
N VAL A 289 -17.10 -17.57 6.32
CA VAL A 289 -17.11 -16.12 6.58
C VAL A 289 -16.01 -15.41 5.80
N SER A 290 -14.77 -15.92 5.81
CA SER A 290 -13.66 -15.34 5.04
C SER A 290 -13.96 -15.35 3.54
N ALA A 291 -14.53 -16.44 3.01
CA ALA A 291 -14.94 -16.52 1.60
C ALA A 291 -16.05 -15.52 1.25
N VAL A 292 -17.08 -15.39 2.08
CA VAL A 292 -18.17 -14.42 1.87
C VAL A 292 -17.65 -12.97 1.92
N ALA A 293 -16.71 -12.69 2.82
CA ALA A 293 -16.12 -11.36 2.99
C ALA A 293 -15.11 -11.00 1.88
N ALA A 294 -14.51 -11.99 1.20
CA ALA A 294 -13.39 -11.79 0.29
C ALA A 294 -13.60 -10.72 -0.81
N PRO A 295 -14.78 -10.62 -1.47
CA PRO A 295 -15.01 -9.59 -2.49
C PRO A 295 -15.05 -8.14 -1.95
N TYR A 296 -15.09 -7.95 -0.64
CA TYR A 296 -15.21 -6.65 0.02
C TYR A 296 -13.89 -6.22 0.70
N ARG A 297 -12.85 -7.03 0.60
CA ARG A 297 -11.54 -6.80 1.23
C ARG A 297 -10.50 -6.34 0.20
N SER A 298 -9.44 -5.68 0.67
CA SER A 298 -8.37 -5.11 -0.19
C SER A 298 -7.68 -6.14 -1.08
N PHE A 299 -7.66 -7.42 -0.68
CA PHE A 299 -7.12 -8.49 -1.53
C PHE A 299 -7.85 -8.62 -2.87
N ARG A 300 -9.13 -8.19 -2.97
CA ARG A 300 -9.83 -8.09 -4.25
C ARG A 300 -9.00 -7.31 -5.28
N ASP A 301 -8.36 -6.22 -4.86
CA ASP A 301 -7.68 -5.27 -5.75
C ASP A 301 -6.37 -5.81 -6.32
N HIS A 302 -5.87 -6.93 -5.79
CA HIS A 302 -4.71 -7.63 -6.34
C HIS A 302 -5.02 -8.41 -7.62
N ALA A 303 -6.32 -8.62 -7.92
CA ALA A 303 -6.73 -9.29 -9.15
C ALA A 303 -6.36 -8.44 -10.37
N ALA A 304 -5.90 -9.07 -11.46
CA ALA A 304 -5.66 -8.38 -12.73
C ALA A 304 -6.96 -7.72 -13.27
N ALA A 305 -8.09 -8.38 -13.06
CA ALA A 305 -9.42 -7.88 -13.37
C ALA A 305 -10.40 -8.26 -12.25
N PRO A 306 -10.46 -7.50 -11.13
CA PRO A 306 -11.40 -7.80 -10.05
C PRO A 306 -12.84 -7.76 -10.56
N PRO A 307 -13.68 -8.74 -10.14
CA PRO A 307 -15.12 -8.70 -10.41
C PRO A 307 -15.74 -7.40 -9.91
N PRO A 308 -16.81 -6.91 -10.56
CA PRO A 308 -17.49 -5.71 -10.10
C PRO A 308 -18.05 -5.91 -8.68
N LEU A 309 -18.11 -4.83 -7.91
CA LEU A 309 -18.70 -4.81 -6.58
C LEU A 309 -20.19 -5.18 -6.66
N ASP A 310 -20.53 -6.31 -6.05
CA ASP A 310 -21.90 -6.80 -5.93
C ASP A 310 -22.17 -7.20 -4.48
N TYR A 311 -23.14 -6.56 -3.84
CA TYR A 311 -23.55 -6.89 -2.47
C TYR A 311 -24.60 -8.01 -2.41
N GLY A 312 -25.20 -8.40 -3.53
CA GLY A 312 -26.25 -9.41 -3.57
C GLY A 312 -25.87 -10.74 -2.91
N PRO A 313 -24.67 -11.31 -3.18
CA PRO A 313 -24.21 -12.53 -2.51
C PRO A 313 -24.09 -12.37 -0.98
N LEU A 314 -23.50 -11.27 -0.51
CA LEU A 314 -23.39 -10.96 0.92
C LEU A 314 -24.76 -10.82 1.59
N GLU A 315 -25.66 -10.04 0.99
CA GLU A 315 -27.00 -9.82 1.55
C GLU A 315 -27.83 -11.11 1.60
N ARG A 316 -27.74 -11.95 0.56
CA ARG A 316 -28.38 -13.28 0.56
C ARG A 316 -27.80 -14.15 1.67
N PHE A 317 -26.49 -14.13 1.86
CA PHE A 317 -25.83 -14.90 2.92
C PHE A 317 -26.28 -14.43 4.31
N LEU A 318 -26.28 -13.13 4.59
CA LEU A 318 -26.68 -12.54 5.87
C LEU A 318 -28.16 -12.77 6.20
N THR A 319 -29.03 -12.77 5.19
CA THR A 319 -30.45 -13.11 5.37
C THR A 319 -30.63 -14.62 5.63
N GLY A 320 -29.86 -15.48 4.94
CA GLY A 320 -29.96 -16.94 5.09
C GLY A 320 -29.29 -17.49 6.36
N HIS A 321 -28.28 -16.80 6.90
CA HIS A 321 -27.42 -17.29 7.97
C HIS A 321 -27.30 -16.29 9.13
N PRO A 322 -28.40 -15.90 9.79
CA PRO A 322 -28.39 -14.84 10.80
C PRO A 322 -27.44 -15.10 11.98
N ARG A 323 -27.13 -16.38 12.28
CA ARG A 323 -26.17 -16.77 13.33
C ARG A 323 -24.72 -16.42 12.99
N GLN A 324 -24.39 -16.18 11.71
CA GLN A 324 -23.04 -15.82 11.26
C GLN A 324 -22.88 -14.30 11.04
N ASN A 325 -23.94 -13.50 11.21
CA ASN A 325 -23.89 -12.06 10.95
C ASN A 325 -22.82 -11.34 11.79
N ASP A 326 -22.66 -11.71 13.06
CA ASP A 326 -21.64 -11.11 13.94
C ASP A 326 -20.23 -11.47 13.48
N ALA A 327 -20.01 -12.71 13.03
CA ALA A 327 -18.72 -13.15 12.50
C ALA A 327 -18.38 -12.41 11.19
N VAL A 328 -19.36 -12.22 10.30
CA VAL A 328 -19.17 -11.40 9.09
C VAL A 328 -18.94 -9.94 9.44
N ALA A 329 -19.62 -9.40 10.44
CA ALA A 329 -19.42 -8.03 10.90
C ALA A 329 -18.03 -7.81 11.52
N GLU A 330 -17.47 -8.82 12.19
CA GLU A 330 -16.09 -8.79 12.69
C GLU A 330 -15.09 -8.91 11.54
N GLU A 331 -15.30 -9.83 10.59
CA GLU A 331 -14.45 -9.98 9.41
C GLU A 331 -14.45 -8.71 8.53
N LEU A 332 -15.60 -8.05 8.41
CA LEU A 332 -15.76 -6.78 7.69
C LEU A 332 -15.84 -5.60 8.65
N ARG A 333 -15.12 -5.64 9.79
CA ARG A 333 -15.08 -4.49 10.68
C ARG A 333 -14.30 -3.33 10.06
N PRO A 334 -14.64 -2.07 10.38
CA PRO A 334 -13.85 -0.92 9.92
C PRO A 334 -12.37 -1.07 10.26
N GLY A 335 -11.50 -0.76 9.29
CA GLY A 335 -10.04 -0.90 9.42
C GLY A 335 -9.49 -2.27 9.02
N SER A 336 -10.31 -3.21 8.55
CA SER A 336 -9.87 -4.55 8.08
C SER A 336 -9.24 -4.56 6.67
N GLY A 337 -9.13 -3.39 6.02
CA GLY A 337 -8.67 -3.23 4.64
C GLY A 337 -9.77 -3.60 3.64
N TYR A 338 -10.46 -2.60 3.09
CA TYR A 338 -11.51 -2.80 2.09
C TYR A 338 -10.98 -2.69 0.67
N CYS A 339 -11.78 -3.18 -0.28
CA CYS A 339 -11.49 -3.00 -1.70
C CYS A 339 -11.61 -1.53 -2.12
N THR A 340 -10.81 -1.13 -3.09
CA THR A 340 -10.98 0.13 -3.81
C THR A 340 -12.09 -0.03 -4.86
N ILE A 341 -13.03 0.89 -4.86
CA ILE A 341 -14.13 0.90 -5.83
C ILE A 341 -13.77 1.74 -7.07
N ARG A 342 -14.35 1.39 -8.21
CA ARG A 342 -14.26 2.14 -9.46
C ARG A 342 -15.48 3.02 -9.66
N ALA A 343 -15.39 3.98 -10.59
CA ALA A 343 -16.49 4.93 -10.85
C ALA A 343 -17.80 4.24 -11.25
N GLU A 344 -17.72 3.14 -12.01
CA GLU A 344 -18.85 2.31 -12.41
C GLU A 344 -19.51 1.54 -11.24
N GLU A 345 -18.81 1.38 -10.12
CA GLU A 345 -19.27 0.63 -8.94
C GLU A 345 -19.91 1.54 -7.88
N VAL A 346 -19.77 2.86 -8.03
CA VAL A 346 -20.33 3.86 -7.13
C VAL A 346 -21.84 3.69 -6.97
N GLY A 347 -22.55 3.33 -8.06
CA GLY A 347 -23.99 3.06 -8.00
C GLY A 347 -24.33 1.92 -7.04
N ALA A 348 -23.61 0.80 -7.13
CA ALA A 348 -23.81 -0.35 -6.25
C ALA A 348 -23.53 -0.01 -4.78
N ALA A 349 -22.50 0.78 -4.50
CA ALA A 349 -22.20 1.24 -3.15
C ALA A 349 -23.24 2.23 -2.61
N ILE A 350 -23.75 3.17 -3.44
CA ILE A 350 -24.84 4.07 -3.05
C ILE A 350 -26.12 3.28 -2.73
N ASP A 351 -26.46 2.28 -3.55
CA ASP A 351 -27.63 1.44 -3.31
C ASP A 351 -27.50 0.65 -2.00
N ALA A 352 -26.31 0.13 -1.72
CA ALA A 352 -25.99 -0.61 -0.51
C ALA A 352 -26.11 0.23 0.78
N LEU A 353 -26.07 1.57 0.72
CA LEU A 353 -26.41 2.43 1.87
C LEU A 353 -27.87 2.25 2.35
N ARG A 354 -28.73 1.61 1.56
CA ARG A 354 -30.13 1.31 1.92
C ARG A 354 -30.34 -0.15 2.33
N SER A 355 -29.25 -0.93 2.42
CA SER A 355 -29.32 -2.35 2.80
C SER A 355 -29.97 -2.54 4.18
N PRO A 356 -30.80 -3.58 4.37
CA PRO A 356 -31.30 -3.92 5.70
C PRO A 356 -30.18 -4.33 6.66
N HIS A 357 -29.02 -4.75 6.13
CA HIS A 357 -27.90 -5.28 6.89
C HIS A 357 -26.90 -4.18 7.26
N PRO A 358 -26.66 -3.90 8.56
CA PRO A 358 -25.72 -2.85 8.97
C PRO A 358 -24.30 -3.06 8.45
N VAL A 359 -23.81 -4.30 8.38
CA VAL A 359 -22.47 -4.62 7.85
C VAL A 359 -22.30 -4.17 6.39
N THR A 360 -23.32 -4.38 5.56
CA THR A 360 -23.34 -3.89 4.17
C THR A 360 -23.26 -2.37 4.11
N ARG A 361 -24.07 -1.68 4.92
CA ARG A 361 -24.07 -0.21 4.99
C ARG A 361 -22.74 0.36 5.50
N ARG A 362 -22.09 -0.29 6.48
CA ARG A 362 -20.77 0.10 7.00
C ARG A 362 -19.70 0.00 5.92
N HIS A 363 -19.65 -1.10 5.18
CA HIS A 363 -18.72 -1.26 4.06
C HIS A 363 -18.99 -0.19 2.98
N ALA A 364 -20.24 -0.06 2.54
CA ALA A 364 -20.67 0.91 1.53
C ALA A 364 -20.29 2.35 1.90
N ALA A 365 -20.60 2.79 3.12
CA ALA A 365 -20.25 4.12 3.60
C ALA A 365 -18.74 4.34 3.55
N SER A 366 -17.94 3.35 3.94
CA SER A 366 -16.47 3.45 3.99
C SER A 366 -15.84 3.55 2.60
N VAL A 367 -16.21 2.70 1.66
CA VAL A 367 -15.62 2.70 0.31
C VAL A 367 -16.06 3.92 -0.52
N LEU A 368 -17.20 4.53 -0.20
CA LEU A 368 -17.65 5.80 -0.78
C LEU A 368 -16.81 7.01 -0.31
N GLY A 369 -15.90 6.84 0.65
CA GLY A 369 -14.90 7.84 1.02
C GLY A 369 -13.74 8.00 0.02
N GLU A 370 -13.69 7.19 -1.04
CA GLU A 370 -12.58 7.15 -2.00
C GLU A 370 -12.48 8.41 -2.87
N ARG A 371 -11.65 9.35 -2.43
CA ARG A 371 -11.43 10.65 -3.09
C ARG A 371 -10.80 10.50 -4.48
N SER A 372 -10.03 9.43 -4.74
CA SER A 372 -9.38 9.22 -6.05
C SER A 372 -10.37 9.04 -7.20
N LEU A 373 -11.63 8.72 -6.91
CA LEU A 373 -12.74 8.68 -7.88
C LEU A 373 -13.01 10.05 -8.54
N GLY A 374 -12.52 11.13 -7.93
CA GLY A 374 -12.53 12.46 -8.51
C GLY A 374 -13.82 13.25 -8.24
N LYS A 375 -13.72 14.56 -8.51
CA LYS A 375 -14.73 15.55 -8.11
C LYS A 375 -16.13 15.32 -8.67
N ALA A 376 -16.24 14.75 -9.87
CA ALA A 376 -17.54 14.47 -10.47
C ALA A 376 -18.30 13.40 -9.67
N VAL A 377 -17.61 12.32 -9.31
CA VAL A 377 -18.14 11.27 -8.44
C VAL A 377 -18.40 11.83 -7.03
N GLY A 378 -17.47 12.62 -6.49
CA GLY A 378 -17.66 13.26 -5.17
C GLY A 378 -18.96 14.03 -5.06
N ARG A 379 -19.33 14.83 -6.07
CA ARG A 379 -20.62 15.55 -6.11
C ARG A 379 -21.84 14.64 -6.11
N GLN A 380 -21.73 13.44 -6.67
CA GLN A 380 -22.78 12.44 -6.64
C GLN A 380 -22.86 11.77 -5.26
N VAL A 381 -21.71 11.47 -4.65
CA VAL A 381 -21.61 10.66 -3.43
C VAL A 381 -21.89 11.45 -2.15
N THR A 382 -21.36 12.66 -2.01
CA THR A 382 -21.41 13.42 -0.75
C THR A 382 -22.83 13.71 -0.24
N PRO A 383 -23.86 13.97 -1.08
CA PRO A 383 -25.23 14.11 -0.58
C PRO A 383 -25.77 12.84 0.06
N HIS A 384 -25.46 11.66 -0.50
CA HIS A 384 -25.90 10.38 0.07
C HIS A 384 -25.24 10.12 1.42
N LEU A 385 -23.92 10.32 1.53
CA LEU A 385 -23.19 10.23 2.79
C LEU A 385 -23.72 11.24 3.83
N SER A 386 -24.08 12.45 3.39
CA SER A 386 -24.67 13.49 4.25
C SER A 386 -26.00 13.06 4.86
N THR A 387 -26.87 12.39 4.09
CA THR A 387 -28.12 11.82 4.59
C THR A 387 -27.83 10.66 5.54
N THR A 388 -26.97 9.72 5.15
CA THR A 388 -26.59 8.56 5.97
C THR A 388 -25.98 8.96 7.32
N ALA A 389 -25.15 10.01 7.34
CA ALA A 389 -24.50 10.53 8.55
C ALA A 389 -25.50 10.97 9.64
N VAL A 390 -26.74 11.27 9.26
CA VAL A 390 -27.78 11.78 10.15
C VAL A 390 -28.86 10.73 10.42
N ASP A 391 -29.32 10.06 9.38
CA ASP A 391 -30.58 9.32 9.43
C ASP A 391 -30.37 7.81 9.65
N ASP A 392 -29.15 7.27 9.53
CA ASP A 392 -28.92 5.83 9.70
C ASP A 392 -29.16 5.38 11.15
N PRO A 393 -29.90 4.27 11.39
CA PRO A 393 -30.12 3.77 12.75
C PRO A 393 -28.84 3.28 13.43
N ASP A 394 -27.84 2.84 12.67
CA ASP A 394 -26.58 2.31 13.21
C ASP A 394 -25.55 3.43 13.39
N ALA A 395 -25.10 3.63 14.64
CA ALA A 395 -24.15 4.70 14.97
C ALA A 395 -22.78 4.53 14.31
N THR A 396 -22.35 3.29 14.03
CA THR A 396 -21.11 3.02 13.29
C THR A 396 -21.26 3.49 11.85
N VAL A 397 -22.40 3.24 11.21
CA VAL A 397 -22.68 3.73 9.85
C VAL A 397 -22.68 5.26 9.81
N ARG A 398 -23.36 5.92 10.76
CA ARG A 398 -23.35 7.39 10.86
C ARG A 398 -21.94 7.95 11.00
N ARG A 399 -21.13 7.38 11.90
CA ARG A 399 -19.72 7.75 12.10
C ARG A 399 -18.89 7.56 10.83
N LEU A 400 -19.01 6.43 10.15
CA LEU A 400 -18.26 6.14 8.91
C LEU A 400 -18.65 7.08 7.77
N ALA A 401 -19.94 7.46 7.67
CA ALA A 401 -20.38 8.44 6.69
C ALA A 401 -19.75 9.82 6.93
N ILE A 402 -19.60 10.24 8.20
CA ILE A 402 -18.89 11.48 8.57
C ILE A 402 -17.39 11.40 8.22
N LEU A 403 -16.73 10.30 8.56
CA LEU A 403 -15.31 10.09 8.20
C LEU A 403 -15.13 10.11 6.67
N SER A 404 -16.09 9.54 5.93
CA SER A 404 -16.05 9.53 4.48
C SER A 404 -16.24 10.93 3.90
N LEU A 405 -17.15 11.74 4.45
CA LEU A 405 -17.27 13.16 4.11
C LEU A 405 -15.98 13.94 4.41
N GLN A 406 -15.27 13.59 5.49
CA GLN A 406 -13.97 14.19 5.81
C GLN A 406 -12.92 13.90 4.73
N TYR A 407 -12.86 12.67 4.18
CA TYR A 407 -11.93 12.32 3.07
C TYR A 407 -12.20 13.13 1.79
N TRP A 408 -13.45 13.54 1.56
CA TRP A 408 -13.80 14.44 0.46
C TRP A 408 -13.34 15.91 0.67
N LYS A 409 -12.82 16.25 1.87
CA LYS A 409 -12.28 17.59 2.22
C LYS A 409 -13.24 18.72 1.79
N GLN A 410 -12.71 19.75 1.13
CA GLN A 410 -13.48 20.92 0.67
C GLN A 410 -14.60 20.58 -0.32
N ASP A 411 -14.53 19.45 -1.05
CA ASP A 411 -15.60 19.06 -1.96
C ASP A 411 -16.89 18.65 -1.19
N ALA A 412 -16.77 18.20 0.08
CA ALA A 412 -17.90 17.91 0.95
C ALA A 412 -18.38 19.10 1.81
N ARG A 413 -17.79 20.30 1.67
CA ARG A 413 -18.14 21.47 2.51
C ARG A 413 -19.62 21.85 2.44
N HIS A 414 -20.26 21.63 1.30
CA HIS A 414 -21.69 21.88 1.13
C HIS A 414 -22.59 20.98 2.00
N CYS A 415 -22.04 19.89 2.56
CA CYS A 415 -22.71 18.98 3.48
C CYS A 415 -22.48 19.32 4.96
N ALA A 416 -21.83 20.45 5.30
CA ALA A 416 -21.44 20.78 6.68
C ALA A 416 -22.62 20.83 7.68
N ASP A 417 -23.85 21.06 7.20
CA ASP A 417 -25.06 20.96 8.05
C ASP A 417 -25.28 19.57 8.64
N ALA A 418 -24.93 18.49 7.93
CA ALA A 418 -24.98 17.15 8.50
C ALA A 418 -23.98 17.00 9.65
N GLY A 419 -22.77 17.56 9.52
CA GLY A 419 -21.79 17.60 10.60
C GLY A 419 -22.32 18.36 11.82
N ARG A 420 -22.94 19.53 11.61
CA ARG A 420 -23.56 20.32 12.69
C ARG A 420 -24.67 19.56 13.41
N ARG A 421 -25.51 18.83 12.68
CA ARG A 421 -26.53 17.96 13.28
C ARG A 421 -25.90 16.81 14.08
N ALA A 422 -24.86 16.19 13.54
CA ALA A 422 -24.15 15.09 14.17
C ALA A 422 -23.37 15.48 15.45
N LEU A 423 -23.10 16.77 15.69
CA LEU A 423 -22.59 17.24 16.99
C LEU A 423 -23.57 16.98 18.15
N HIS A 424 -24.85 16.74 17.85
CA HIS A 424 -25.89 16.42 18.82
C HIS A 424 -26.29 14.94 18.77
N ASP A 425 -25.52 14.08 18.10
CA ASP A 425 -25.78 12.64 18.03
C ASP A 425 -25.74 12.00 19.42
N PRO A 426 -26.59 10.99 19.74
CA PRO A 426 -26.51 10.27 21.01
C PRO A 426 -25.15 9.57 21.22
N GLU A 427 -24.48 9.12 20.16
CA GLU A 427 -23.22 8.38 20.25
C GLU A 427 -22.01 9.32 20.34
N PRO A 428 -21.17 9.22 21.40
CA PRO A 428 -19.97 10.06 21.55
C PRO A 428 -19.01 10.00 20.37
N ASP A 429 -18.82 8.82 19.77
CA ASP A 429 -17.89 8.66 18.65
C ASP A 429 -18.36 9.36 17.38
N VAL A 430 -19.68 9.45 17.17
CA VAL A 430 -20.27 10.20 16.05
C VAL A 430 -20.04 11.69 16.26
N ARG A 431 -20.29 12.20 17.48
CA ARG A 431 -20.02 13.62 17.83
C ARG A 431 -18.55 13.98 17.65
N ALA A 432 -17.64 13.11 18.09
CA ALA A 432 -16.20 13.32 17.96
C ALA A 432 -15.74 13.35 16.49
N ALA A 433 -16.28 12.46 15.65
CA ALA A 433 -16.01 12.48 14.21
C ALA A 433 -16.56 13.76 13.55
N ALA A 434 -17.77 14.19 13.92
CA ALA A 434 -18.38 15.41 13.41
C ALA A 434 -17.55 16.66 13.73
N GLN A 435 -17.08 16.78 14.98
CA GLN A 435 -16.23 17.88 15.41
C GLN A 435 -14.93 17.94 14.59
N ARG A 436 -14.20 16.82 14.51
CA ARG A 436 -12.94 16.75 13.73
C ARG A 436 -13.14 17.14 12.27
N TRP A 437 -14.22 16.68 11.65
CA TRP A 437 -14.51 17.04 10.26
C TRP A 437 -14.78 18.55 10.11
N LEU A 438 -15.63 19.14 10.96
CA LEU A 438 -15.94 20.56 10.89
C LEU A 438 -14.71 21.45 11.13
N ASP A 439 -13.83 21.06 12.06
CA ASP A 439 -12.56 21.75 12.30
C ASP A 439 -11.66 21.72 11.06
N SER A 440 -11.60 20.58 10.37
CA SER A 440 -10.82 20.42 9.13
C SER A 440 -11.34 21.26 7.94
N LEU A 441 -12.60 21.70 7.96
CA LEU A 441 -13.14 22.58 6.91
C LEU A 441 -12.80 24.06 7.12
N SER A 442 -12.36 24.41 8.33
CA SER A 442 -12.02 25.78 8.75
C SER A 442 -10.55 26.12 8.52
N THR A 443 -9.74 25.11 8.20
CA THR A 443 -8.33 25.22 7.80
C THR A 443 -8.25 25.17 6.27
#